data_AF-A0A9D8WU65-F1
#
_entry.id   AF-A0A9D8WU65-F1
#
_cell.length_a   1.000
_cell.length_b   1.000
_cell.length_c   1.000
_cell.angle_alpha   90.00
_cell.angle_beta   90.00
_cell.angle_gamma   90.00
#
_symmetry.space_group_name_H-M   'P 1'
#
loop_
_entity.id
_entity.type
_entity.pdbx_description
1 polymer ?
#
loop_
_entity_poly.entity_id
_entity_poly.type
_entity_poly.pdbx_seq_one_letter_code
_entity_poly.pdbx_strand_id
1 'polypeptide(L)'
;MKRLLSLAMTIAMLFVVAIPASAKKYGQTLRILAIGNSFSNDGMEHLPALLKNLGVEDVELARLHVGGCTLERHMKFYNAEESAYEFYHSEAGRNEWVKAEEKYSIQQALAMGEWDIITMQQASGVSGLYESYVPYLEQLIAAVRKSQPQAELVWHMTWAYSTDSTHGEYPNYDRDQQKMYRAITECVHNLKRDYKSIKAIIPSGTAIQSLRESAINNSPKDFTRDGYHMDLGA
;
A
#
# COMPACT_ATOMS: atom_id res chain seq x y z
N MET A 1 -1.87 -23.19 -16.27
CA MET A 1 -1.89 -21.90 -17.00
C MET A 1 -3.24 -21.18 -16.93
N LYS A 2 -4.35 -21.72 -17.46
CA LYS A 2 -5.68 -21.04 -17.38
C LYS A 2 -6.23 -20.80 -15.95
N ARG A 3 -5.82 -21.59 -14.96
CA ARG A 3 -6.21 -21.44 -13.54
C ARG A 3 -5.33 -20.50 -12.70
N LEU A 4 -4.12 -20.15 -13.17
CA LEU A 4 -3.29 -19.11 -12.52
C LEU A 4 -3.70 -17.71 -13.00
N LEU A 5 -4.09 -17.60 -14.28
CA LEU A 5 -4.65 -16.36 -14.85
C LEU A 5 -5.97 -15.93 -14.17
N SER A 6 -6.81 -16.86 -13.71
CA SER A 6 -8.03 -16.52 -12.95
C SER A 6 -7.76 -16.00 -11.54
N LEU A 7 -6.59 -16.30 -10.97
CA LEU A 7 -6.28 -15.96 -9.59
C LEU A 7 -5.56 -14.60 -9.46
N ALA A 8 -4.67 -14.27 -10.40
CA ALA A 8 -4.17 -12.91 -10.57
C ALA A 8 -5.33 -11.91 -10.78
N MET A 9 -6.41 -12.36 -11.43
CA MET A 9 -7.63 -11.60 -11.66
C MET A 9 -8.46 -11.38 -10.37
N THR A 10 -8.32 -12.25 -9.36
CA THR A 10 -9.02 -12.11 -8.07
C THR A 10 -8.26 -11.17 -7.11
N ILE A 11 -6.93 -11.16 -7.17
CA ILE A 11 -6.07 -10.22 -6.42
C ILE A 11 -6.21 -8.79 -6.98
N ALA A 12 -6.36 -8.66 -8.30
CA ALA A 12 -6.65 -7.39 -8.97
C ALA A 12 -8.07 -6.85 -8.68
N MET A 13 -9.07 -7.74 -8.50
CA MET A 13 -10.45 -7.32 -8.21
C MET A 13 -10.62 -6.63 -6.84
N LEU A 14 -9.72 -6.85 -5.89
CA LEU A 14 -9.76 -6.16 -4.59
C LEU A 14 -9.11 -4.77 -4.61
N PHE A 15 -8.37 -4.41 -5.66
CA PHE A 15 -7.85 -3.04 -5.82
C PHE A 15 -8.89 -2.06 -6.40
N VAL A 16 -9.96 -2.56 -7.05
CA VAL A 16 -10.94 -1.69 -7.74
C VAL A 16 -12.29 -1.59 -7.01
N VAL A 17 -12.66 -2.55 -6.14
CA VAL A 17 -14.04 -2.66 -5.62
C VAL A 17 -14.29 -1.93 -4.29
N ALA A 18 -13.29 -1.36 -3.64
CA ALA A 18 -13.43 -0.78 -2.29
C ALA A 18 -13.25 0.75 -2.19
N ILE A 19 -13.17 1.48 -3.31
CA ILE A 19 -13.10 2.95 -3.26
C ILE A 19 -14.53 3.49 -3.40
N PRO A 20 -15.08 4.20 -2.40
CA PRO A 20 -16.31 4.96 -2.59
C PRO A 20 -15.99 6.14 -3.50
N ALA A 21 -15.87 5.88 -4.80
CA ALA A 21 -15.52 6.89 -5.77
C ALA A 21 -16.49 8.07 -5.67
N SER A 22 -15.97 9.26 -5.36
CA SER A 22 -16.43 10.42 -6.11
C SER A 22 -16.29 10.05 -7.59
N ALA A 23 -17.40 9.63 -8.21
CA ALA A 23 -17.38 9.06 -9.54
C ALA A 23 -16.86 10.12 -10.53
N LYS A 24 -15.57 10.02 -10.89
CA LYS A 24 -15.02 10.79 -11.98
C LYS A 24 -15.85 10.49 -13.23
N LYS A 25 -16.14 11.54 -13.99
CA LYS A 25 -16.91 11.37 -15.24
C LYS A 25 -16.08 10.48 -16.18
N TYR A 26 -16.78 9.67 -16.97
CA TYR A 26 -16.17 8.92 -18.07
C TYR A 26 -15.29 9.86 -18.91
N GLY A 27 -14.02 9.48 -19.11
CA GLY A 27 -13.01 10.31 -19.80
C GLY A 27 -12.16 11.22 -18.90
N GLN A 28 -12.22 11.10 -17.57
CA GLN A 28 -11.27 11.76 -16.65
C GLN A 28 -10.27 10.74 -16.08
N THR A 29 -8.98 11.08 -16.13
CA THR A 29 -7.90 10.26 -15.56
C THR A 29 -8.02 10.15 -14.03
N LEU A 30 -8.05 8.93 -13.51
CA LEU A 30 -7.93 8.64 -12.08
C LEU A 30 -6.47 8.69 -11.65
N ARG A 31 -6.13 9.48 -10.62
CA ARG A 31 -4.76 9.67 -10.13
C ARG A 31 -4.60 9.10 -8.73
N ILE A 32 -3.66 8.18 -8.58
CA ILE A 32 -3.42 7.46 -7.33
C ILE A 32 -1.96 7.63 -6.89
N LEU A 33 -1.75 8.17 -5.68
CA LEU A 33 -0.44 8.26 -5.04
C LEU A 33 -0.36 7.33 -3.83
N ALA A 34 0.70 6.55 -3.71
CA ALA A 34 1.03 5.84 -2.48
C ALA A 34 2.17 6.50 -1.72
N ILE A 35 1.96 6.77 -0.42
CA ILE A 35 2.99 7.15 0.52
C ILE A 35 3.31 5.93 1.36
N GLY A 36 4.45 5.28 1.09
CA GLY A 36 4.79 4.04 1.77
C GLY A 36 6.25 3.64 1.67
N ASN A 37 6.45 2.34 1.46
CA ASN A 37 7.75 1.68 1.53
C ASN A 37 7.79 0.47 0.58
N SER A 38 8.59 -0.55 0.87
CA SER A 38 8.66 -1.75 0.03
C SER A 38 7.32 -2.50 -0.07
N PHE A 39 6.44 -2.40 0.92
CA PHE A 39 5.13 -3.07 0.89
C PHE A 39 4.13 -2.37 -0.04
N SER A 40 4.19 -1.04 -0.19
CA SER A 40 3.42 -0.35 -1.22
C SER A 40 3.97 -0.66 -2.61
N ASN A 41 5.29 -0.86 -2.74
CA ASN A 41 5.86 -1.30 -4.01
C ASN A 41 5.29 -2.67 -4.40
N ASP A 42 5.40 -3.67 -3.52
CA ASP A 42 4.85 -5.00 -3.75
C ASP A 42 3.34 -4.97 -4.03
N GLY A 43 2.57 -4.20 -3.26
CA GLY A 43 1.12 -4.09 -3.43
C GLY A 43 0.70 -3.46 -4.76
N MET A 44 1.54 -2.61 -5.36
CA MET A 44 1.22 -1.89 -6.60
C MET A 44 1.96 -2.42 -7.83
N GLU A 45 2.90 -3.35 -7.68
CA GLU A 45 3.85 -3.73 -8.74
C GLU A 45 3.15 -4.16 -10.03
N HIS A 46 2.10 -4.98 -9.90
CA HIS A 46 1.38 -5.52 -11.06
C HIS A 46 0.24 -4.63 -11.57
N LEU A 47 -0.07 -3.50 -10.92
CA LEU A 47 -1.19 -2.64 -11.33
C LEU A 47 -1.09 -2.15 -12.77
N PRO A 48 0.06 -1.65 -13.28
CA PRO A 48 0.14 -1.21 -14.67
C PRO A 48 -0.14 -2.34 -15.67
N ALA A 49 0.39 -3.54 -15.44
CA ALA A 49 0.13 -4.70 -16.29
C ALA A 49 -1.34 -5.13 -16.26
N LEU A 50 -1.99 -5.05 -15.09
CA LEU A 50 -3.43 -5.32 -14.94
C LEU A 50 -4.27 -4.31 -15.72
N LEU A 51 -3.97 -3.01 -15.59
CA LEU A 51 -4.66 -1.94 -16.32
C LEU A 51 -4.53 -2.13 -17.83
N LYS A 52 -3.31 -2.42 -18.32
CA LYS A 52 -3.06 -2.73 -19.73
C LYS A 52 -3.89 -3.90 -20.23
N ASN A 53 -3.93 -5.00 -19.48
CA ASN A 53 -4.68 -6.20 -19.86
C ASN A 53 -6.20 -6.00 -19.84
N LEU A 54 -6.69 -5.03 -19.03
CA LEU A 54 -8.09 -4.64 -18.98
C LEU A 54 -8.45 -3.55 -20.00
N GLY A 55 -7.48 -3.02 -20.76
CA GLY A 55 -7.69 -1.91 -21.69
C GLY A 55 -8.02 -0.59 -20.99
N VAL A 56 -7.59 -0.43 -19.73
CA VAL A 56 -7.78 0.80 -18.96
C VAL A 56 -6.57 1.71 -19.17
N GLU A 57 -6.80 2.89 -19.74
CA GLU A 57 -5.75 3.87 -20.07
C GLU A 57 -5.84 5.14 -19.21
N ASP A 58 -7.02 5.45 -18.66
CA ASP A 58 -7.27 6.67 -17.90
C ASP A 58 -6.88 6.56 -16.41
N VAL A 59 -5.70 5.99 -16.11
CA VAL A 59 -5.17 5.87 -14.74
C VAL A 59 -3.71 6.31 -14.69
N GLU A 60 -3.42 7.23 -13.78
CA GLU A 60 -2.07 7.67 -13.42
C GLU A 60 -1.72 7.13 -12.04
N LEU A 61 -0.55 6.51 -11.92
CA LEU A 61 -0.06 5.91 -10.67
C LEU A 61 1.24 6.57 -10.24
N ALA A 62 1.41 6.77 -8.94
CA ALA A 62 2.67 7.16 -8.35
C ALA A 62 2.88 6.49 -6.99
N ARG A 63 4.14 6.26 -6.63
CA ARG A 63 4.52 5.75 -5.30
C ARG A 63 5.81 6.37 -4.81
N LEU A 64 5.78 6.83 -3.56
CA LEU A 64 6.94 7.24 -2.78
C LEU A 64 7.45 6.04 -1.98
N HIS A 65 8.75 5.77 -2.08
CA HIS A 65 9.39 4.62 -1.47
C HIS A 65 10.62 5.00 -0.65
N VAL A 66 10.61 4.63 0.63
CA VAL A 66 11.81 4.46 1.45
C VAL A 66 11.72 3.11 2.17
N GLY A 67 12.78 2.30 2.10
CA GLY A 67 12.83 0.99 2.75
C GLY A 67 12.51 1.07 4.25
N GLY A 68 11.53 0.27 4.70
CA GLY A 68 11.10 0.20 6.10
C GLY A 68 10.54 1.52 6.67
N CYS A 69 10.07 2.45 5.84
CA CYS A 69 9.57 3.73 6.34
C CYS A 69 8.34 3.55 7.22
N THR A 70 8.45 3.98 8.48
CA THR A 70 7.34 4.06 9.45
C THR A 70 6.60 5.38 9.27
N LEU A 71 5.38 5.48 9.82
CA LEU A 71 4.65 6.76 9.90
C LEU A 71 5.48 7.86 10.58
N GLU A 72 6.19 7.52 11.66
CA GLU A 72 7.13 8.44 12.34
C GLU A 72 8.21 8.96 11.38
N ARG A 73 8.83 8.05 10.63
CA ARG A 73 9.90 8.41 9.70
C ARG A 73 9.38 9.24 8.53
N HIS A 74 8.18 8.95 8.04
CA HIS A 74 7.49 9.81 7.06
C HIS A 74 7.35 11.24 7.59
N MET A 75 6.90 11.41 8.84
CA MET A 75 6.76 12.73 9.44
C MET A 75 8.09 13.43 9.69
N LYS A 76 9.14 12.68 10.07
CA LYS A 76 10.49 13.23 10.17
C LYS A 76 10.95 13.82 8.83
N PHE A 77 10.79 13.08 7.74
CA PHE A 77 11.14 13.57 6.40
C PHE A 77 10.27 14.75 5.95
N TYR A 78 8.97 14.69 6.21
CA TYR A 78 8.06 15.80 5.89
C TYR A 78 8.46 17.09 6.61
N ASN A 79 8.69 17.03 7.91
CA ASN A 79 9.05 18.20 8.73
C ASN A 79 10.41 18.80 8.36
N ALA A 80 11.34 17.97 7.87
CA ALA A 80 12.64 18.40 7.39
C ALA A 80 12.63 18.81 5.90
N GLU A 81 11.49 18.71 5.22
CA GLU A 81 11.34 18.89 3.76
C GLU A 81 12.34 18.03 2.95
N GLU A 82 12.67 16.84 3.47
CA GLU A 82 13.74 16.01 2.94
C GLU A 82 13.31 15.24 1.69
N SER A 83 14.06 15.39 0.59
CA SER A 83 13.91 14.56 -0.62
C SER A 83 14.56 13.19 -0.44
N ALA A 84 13.94 12.36 0.42
CA ALA A 84 14.46 11.05 0.81
C ALA A 84 13.97 9.88 -0.07
N TYR A 85 12.91 10.08 -0.83
CA TYR A 85 12.12 9.00 -1.42
C TYR A 85 12.58 8.67 -2.83
N GLU A 86 12.70 7.37 -3.13
CA GLU A 86 12.61 6.94 -4.52
C GLU A 86 11.18 7.17 -5.01
N PHE A 87 11.05 7.67 -6.23
CA PHE A 87 9.76 7.96 -6.84
C PHE A 87 9.57 7.11 -8.09
N TYR A 88 8.44 6.42 -8.14
CA TYR A 88 8.01 5.66 -9.32
C TYR A 88 6.67 6.21 -9.78
N HIS A 89 6.50 6.33 -11.09
CA HIS A 89 5.26 6.81 -11.68
C HIS A 89 4.88 6.01 -12.94
N SER A 90 3.60 6.05 -13.28
CA SER A 90 3.02 5.55 -14.52
C SER A 90 2.02 6.57 -15.03
N GLU A 91 2.34 7.19 -16.17
CA GLU A 91 1.45 8.15 -16.82
C GLU A 91 0.23 7.45 -17.44
N ALA A 92 -0.89 8.16 -17.56
CA ALA A 92 -2.08 7.67 -18.23
C ALA A 92 -1.76 7.18 -19.65
N GLY A 93 -2.30 6.02 -20.01
CA GLY A 93 -2.05 5.32 -21.28
C GLY A 93 -0.71 4.57 -21.36
N ARG A 94 0.25 4.85 -20.47
CA ARG A 94 1.56 4.19 -20.50
C ARG A 94 1.50 2.78 -19.92
N ASN A 95 0.81 2.62 -18.78
CA ASN A 95 0.66 1.33 -18.10
C ASN A 95 2.00 0.60 -17.86
N GLU A 96 3.01 1.34 -17.44
CA GLU A 96 4.36 0.85 -17.09
C GLU A 96 4.95 1.69 -15.95
N TRP A 97 5.68 1.07 -15.02
CA TRP A 97 6.43 1.80 -14.00
C TRP A 97 7.69 2.43 -14.56
N VAL A 98 7.87 3.73 -14.31
CA VAL A 98 9.11 4.47 -14.55
C VAL A 98 9.65 4.93 -13.20
N LYS A 99 10.94 4.69 -12.96
CA LYS A 99 11.65 5.23 -11.78
C LYS A 99 12.25 6.58 -12.17
N ALA A 100 11.99 7.61 -11.38
CA ALA A 100 12.65 8.91 -11.55
C ALA A 100 14.12 8.83 -11.17
N GLU A 101 14.95 9.69 -11.78
CA GLU A 101 16.39 9.74 -11.49
C GLU A 101 16.67 10.41 -10.14
N GLU A 102 16.00 11.53 -9.87
CA GLU A 102 16.09 12.22 -8.58
C GLU A 102 15.20 11.60 -7.49
N LYS A 103 15.56 11.92 -6.24
CA LYS A 103 14.72 11.66 -5.08
C LYS A 103 13.72 12.79 -4.86
N TYR A 104 12.59 12.43 -4.28
CA TYR A 104 11.48 13.33 -4.03
C TYR A 104 11.19 13.47 -2.54
N SER A 105 10.59 14.59 -2.14
CA SER A 105 9.94 14.77 -0.84
C SER A 105 8.43 14.49 -0.96
N ILE A 106 7.75 14.32 0.18
CA ILE A 106 6.28 14.21 0.20
C ILE A 106 5.66 15.48 -0.40
N GLN A 107 6.19 16.66 -0.08
CA GLN A 107 5.72 17.94 -0.59
C GLN A 107 5.78 18.01 -2.11
N GLN A 108 6.91 17.60 -2.71
CA GLN A 108 7.08 17.59 -4.16
C GLN A 108 6.07 16.66 -4.82
N ALA A 109 5.91 15.43 -4.32
CA ALA A 109 4.93 14.48 -4.88
C ALA A 109 3.49 14.97 -4.74
N LEU A 110 3.13 15.59 -3.61
CA LEU A 110 1.81 16.20 -3.42
C LEU A 110 1.60 17.42 -4.33
N ALA A 111 2.65 18.06 -4.87
CA ALA A 111 2.53 19.21 -5.76
C ALA A 111 2.45 18.83 -7.26
N MET A 112 2.66 17.57 -7.62
CA MET A 112 2.70 17.11 -9.02
C MET A 112 1.34 17.08 -9.72
N GLY A 113 0.24 17.11 -8.97
CA GLY A 113 -1.11 17.09 -9.54
C GLY A 113 -2.18 17.01 -8.48
N GLU A 114 -3.43 17.02 -8.90
CA GLU A 114 -4.58 16.80 -8.02
C GLU A 114 -4.81 15.28 -7.88
N TRP A 115 -4.42 14.73 -6.73
CA TRP A 115 -4.55 13.30 -6.48
C TRP A 115 -6.00 12.98 -6.10
N ASP A 116 -6.61 12.01 -6.78
CA ASP A 116 -7.95 11.52 -6.40
C ASP A 116 -7.86 10.63 -5.18
N ILE A 117 -6.83 9.78 -5.13
CA ILE A 117 -6.62 8.81 -4.06
C ILE A 117 -5.19 8.92 -3.55
N ILE A 118 -5.05 9.02 -2.23
CA ILE A 118 -3.76 8.92 -1.56
C ILE A 118 -3.82 7.74 -0.59
N THR A 119 -2.97 6.75 -0.84
CA THR A 119 -2.84 5.58 0.03
C THR A 119 -1.71 5.77 1.03
N MET A 120 -1.93 5.32 2.26
CA MET A 120 -0.95 5.34 3.35
C MET A 120 -0.92 3.98 4.04
N GLN A 121 0.20 3.68 4.69
CA GLN A 121 0.40 2.44 5.43
C GLN A 121 1.44 2.63 6.54
N GLN A 122 1.52 1.66 7.45
CA GLN A 122 2.59 1.54 8.43
C GLN A 122 3.72 0.61 7.92
N ALA A 123 4.91 0.70 8.51
CA ALA A 123 5.97 -0.30 8.34
C ALA A 123 5.51 -1.67 8.88
N SER A 124 5.91 -2.75 8.21
CA SER A 124 5.34 -4.07 8.47
C SER A 124 5.70 -4.67 9.83
N GLY A 125 6.87 -4.36 10.40
CA GLY A 125 7.25 -4.87 11.71
C GLY A 125 6.41 -4.32 12.85
N VAL A 126 5.79 -3.16 12.67
CA VAL A 126 4.97 -2.45 13.67
C VAL A 126 3.53 -2.22 13.22
N SER A 127 3.09 -2.83 12.11
CA SER A 127 1.74 -2.65 11.56
C SER A 127 0.63 -3.27 12.42
N GLY A 128 0.97 -4.15 13.36
CA GLY A 128 0.06 -4.66 14.39
C GLY A 128 0.22 -3.97 15.75
N LEU A 129 0.93 -2.84 15.84
CA LEU A 129 1.15 -2.08 17.08
C LEU A 129 0.52 -0.69 16.95
N TYR A 130 -0.66 -0.49 17.55
CA TYR A 130 -1.47 0.71 17.29
C TYR A 130 -0.82 2.01 17.80
N GLU A 131 -0.08 1.92 18.90
CA GLU A 131 0.73 3.00 19.45
C GLU A 131 1.74 3.57 18.46
N SER A 132 2.22 2.78 17.48
CA SER A 132 3.11 3.27 16.43
C SER A 132 2.44 4.21 15.42
N TYR A 133 1.10 4.28 15.44
CA TYR A 133 0.30 5.13 14.57
C TYR A 133 0.15 6.54 15.16
N VAL A 134 0.23 6.66 16.48
CA VAL A 134 -0.05 7.91 17.21
C VAL A 134 1.27 8.57 17.61
N PRO A 135 1.48 9.89 17.39
CA PRO A 135 0.57 10.86 16.74
C PRO A 135 0.70 10.91 15.20
N TYR A 136 1.56 10.07 14.63
CA TYR A 136 2.12 10.28 13.29
C TYR A 136 1.11 10.16 12.15
N LEU A 137 0.10 9.28 12.26
CA LEU A 137 -0.95 9.16 11.26
C LEU A 137 -1.80 10.43 11.20
N GLU A 138 -2.17 11.01 12.35
CA GLU A 138 -2.92 12.26 12.39
C GLU A 138 -2.15 13.40 11.72
N GLN A 139 -0.86 13.49 12.02
CA GLN A 139 0.04 14.48 11.41
C GLN A 139 0.17 14.29 9.90
N LEU A 140 0.32 13.04 9.43
CA LEU A 140 0.41 12.76 8.00
C LEU A 140 -0.90 13.07 7.27
N ILE A 141 -2.05 12.75 7.87
CA ILE A 141 -3.37 13.12 7.36
C ILE A 141 -3.47 14.64 7.25
N ALA A 142 -3.08 15.39 8.29
CA ALA A 142 -3.11 16.85 8.28
C ALA A 142 -2.20 17.44 7.19
N ALA A 143 -0.98 16.91 7.05
CA ALA A 143 -0.03 17.30 6.01
C ALA A 143 -0.60 17.07 4.60
N VAL A 144 -1.17 15.89 4.35
CA VAL A 144 -1.80 15.58 3.05
C VAL A 144 -3.00 16.48 2.81
N ARG A 145 -3.90 16.67 3.79
CA ARG A 145 -5.10 17.51 3.63
C ARG A 145 -4.79 18.97 3.37
N LYS A 146 -3.66 19.48 3.88
CA LYS A 146 -3.19 20.85 3.59
C LYS A 146 -2.92 21.06 2.10
N SER A 147 -2.32 20.07 1.44
CA SER A 147 -1.95 20.17 0.01
C SER A 147 -3.01 19.59 -0.92
N GLN A 148 -3.74 18.57 -0.48
CA GLN A 148 -4.66 17.75 -1.25
C GLN A 148 -6.01 17.65 -0.51
N PRO A 149 -6.76 18.75 -0.38
CA PRO A 149 -7.97 18.80 0.45
C PRO A 149 -9.07 17.86 -0.06
N GLN A 150 -9.12 17.59 -1.36
CA GLN A 150 -10.16 16.76 -2.00
C GLN A 150 -9.81 15.27 -2.13
N ALA A 151 -8.54 14.87 -1.94
CA ALA A 151 -8.13 13.49 -2.13
C ALA A 151 -8.85 12.53 -1.18
N GLU A 152 -9.28 11.38 -1.67
CA GLU A 152 -9.72 10.29 -0.81
C GLU A 152 -8.51 9.65 -0.15
N LEU A 153 -8.52 9.60 1.19
CA LEU A 153 -7.45 8.97 1.95
C LEU A 153 -7.83 7.51 2.18
N VAL A 154 -6.95 6.61 1.78
CA VAL A 154 -7.16 5.17 1.82
C VAL A 154 -6.03 4.52 2.61
N TRP A 155 -6.37 3.57 3.48
CA TRP A 155 -5.37 2.83 4.21
C TRP A 155 -5.06 1.51 3.51
N HIS A 156 -3.78 1.26 3.21
CA HIS A 156 -3.32 -0.02 2.71
C HIS A 156 -2.99 -0.94 3.89
N MET A 157 -3.87 -1.91 4.14
CA MET A 157 -3.66 -2.93 5.17
C MET A 157 -2.71 -3.99 4.63
N THR A 158 -1.49 -4.00 5.18
CA THR A 158 -0.42 -4.94 4.82
C THR A 158 -0.66 -6.33 5.41
N TRP A 159 0.18 -7.29 5.03
CA TRP A 159 0.09 -8.71 5.40
C TRP A 159 1.02 -9.07 6.55
N ALA A 160 0.68 -10.17 7.24
CA ALA A 160 1.57 -10.82 8.19
C ALA A 160 2.75 -11.50 7.48
N TYR A 161 3.87 -11.66 8.19
CA TYR A 161 5.05 -12.37 7.69
C TYR A 161 4.79 -13.86 7.46
N SER A 162 5.70 -14.52 6.75
CA SER A 162 5.62 -15.98 6.56
C SER A 162 5.89 -16.74 7.86
N THR A 163 5.55 -18.02 7.88
CA THR A 163 5.79 -18.88 9.05
C THR A 163 7.28 -19.06 9.32
N ASP A 164 8.13 -19.08 8.29
CA ASP A 164 9.60 -19.19 8.43
C ASP A 164 10.34 -17.85 8.54
N SER A 165 9.63 -16.74 8.67
CA SER A 165 10.26 -15.42 8.67
C SER A 165 11.28 -15.26 9.80
N THR A 166 12.46 -14.77 9.44
CA THR A 166 13.54 -14.45 10.38
C THR A 166 13.62 -12.96 10.70
N HIS A 167 12.64 -12.17 10.24
CA HIS A 167 12.64 -10.71 10.40
C HIS A 167 12.78 -10.30 11.87
N GLY A 168 13.65 -9.31 12.13
CA GLY A 168 14.02 -8.91 13.50
C GLY A 168 12.87 -8.36 14.34
N GLU A 169 11.81 -7.88 13.70
CA GLU A 169 10.59 -7.36 14.36
C GLU A 169 9.48 -8.41 14.48
N TYR A 170 9.63 -9.61 13.89
CA TYR A 170 8.63 -10.66 14.05
C TYR A 170 8.41 -11.13 15.52
N PRO A 171 9.42 -11.05 16.42
CA PRO A 171 9.20 -11.26 17.85
C PRO A 171 8.15 -10.34 18.50
N ASN A 172 7.80 -9.19 17.91
CA ASN A 172 6.66 -8.37 18.37
C ASN A 172 5.34 -9.18 18.39
N TYR A 173 5.28 -10.25 17.60
CA TYR A 173 4.13 -11.13 17.43
C TYR A 173 4.47 -12.57 17.79
N ASP A 174 5.44 -12.80 18.69
CA ASP A 174 5.91 -14.13 19.12
C ASP A 174 6.38 -15.02 17.97
N ARG A 175 6.75 -14.44 16.82
CA ARG A 175 7.04 -15.16 15.56
C ARG A 175 5.86 -16.03 15.09
N ASP A 176 4.64 -15.56 15.34
CA ASP A 176 3.41 -16.25 14.95
C ASP A 176 2.64 -15.42 13.90
N GLN A 177 2.45 -16.01 12.72
CA GLN A 177 1.80 -15.36 11.59
C GLN A 177 0.36 -14.97 11.90
N GLN A 178 -0.38 -15.84 12.59
CA GLN A 178 -1.78 -15.63 12.92
C GLN A 178 -1.93 -14.55 14.00
N LYS A 179 -1.01 -14.51 14.97
CA LYS A 179 -0.93 -13.42 15.96
C LYS A 179 -0.66 -12.09 15.28
N MET A 180 0.30 -12.05 14.36
CA MET A 180 0.61 -10.84 13.58
C MET A 180 -0.59 -10.38 12.73
N TYR A 181 -1.24 -11.30 12.01
CA TYR A 181 -2.42 -10.98 11.20
C TYR A 181 -3.56 -10.40 12.05
N ARG A 182 -3.89 -11.04 13.19
CA ARG A 182 -4.91 -10.53 14.12
C ARG A 182 -4.57 -9.13 14.62
N ALA A 183 -3.34 -8.92 15.07
CA ALA A 183 -2.88 -7.62 15.55
C ALA A 183 -2.99 -6.51 14.47
N ILE A 184 -2.65 -6.82 13.22
CA ILE A 184 -2.83 -5.89 12.08
C ILE A 184 -4.31 -5.56 11.89
N THR A 185 -5.19 -6.56 11.87
CA THR A 185 -6.63 -6.34 11.68
C THR A 185 -7.26 -5.54 12.81
N GLU A 186 -6.83 -5.75 14.05
CA GLU A 186 -7.25 -4.97 15.23
C GLU A 186 -6.80 -3.50 15.12
N CYS A 187 -5.56 -3.27 14.68
CA CYS A 187 -5.06 -1.91 14.41
C CYS A 187 -5.87 -1.20 13.33
N VAL A 188 -6.23 -1.91 12.25
CA VAL A 188 -7.09 -1.35 11.18
C VAL A 188 -8.51 -1.05 11.69
N HIS A 189 -9.05 -1.90 12.57
CA HIS A 189 -10.34 -1.64 13.21
C HIS A 189 -10.29 -0.36 14.08
N ASN A 190 -9.28 -0.23 14.93
CA ASN A 190 -9.06 0.97 15.75
C ASN A 190 -8.85 2.21 14.88
N LEU A 191 -8.04 2.10 13.81
CA LEU A 191 -7.82 3.18 12.86
C LEU A 191 -9.12 3.66 12.22
N LYS A 192 -10.01 2.75 11.79
CA LYS A 192 -11.32 3.14 11.22
C LYS A 192 -12.26 3.77 12.24
N ARG A 193 -12.15 3.38 13.52
CA ARG A 193 -12.87 4.04 14.61
C ARG A 193 -12.39 5.47 14.79
N ASP A 194 -11.08 5.67 14.85
CA ASP A 194 -10.46 6.92 15.32
C ASP A 194 -10.26 7.94 14.17
N TYR A 195 -10.03 7.49 12.94
CA TYR A 195 -9.74 8.35 11.78
C TYR A 195 -10.83 8.29 10.71
N LYS A 196 -11.91 9.05 10.91
CA LYS A 196 -13.05 9.16 9.95
C LYS A 196 -12.68 9.76 8.59
N SER A 197 -11.52 10.39 8.49
CA SER A 197 -10.95 10.91 7.24
C SER A 197 -10.47 9.80 6.30
N ILE A 198 -10.17 8.60 6.82
CA ILE A 198 -9.80 7.42 6.02
C ILE A 198 -11.07 6.79 5.46
N LYS A 199 -11.29 6.93 4.16
CA LYS A 199 -12.53 6.54 3.47
C LYS A 199 -12.62 5.05 3.18
N ALA A 200 -11.51 4.41 2.80
CA ALA A 200 -11.46 2.98 2.48
C ALA A 200 -10.28 2.26 3.11
N ILE A 201 -10.34 0.93 3.14
CA ILE A 201 -9.21 0.02 3.41
C ILE A 201 -8.97 -0.77 2.13
N ILE A 202 -7.72 -0.90 1.71
CA ILE A 202 -7.28 -1.93 0.76
C ILE A 202 -6.83 -3.13 1.59
N PRO A 203 -7.59 -4.24 1.63
CA PRO A 203 -7.38 -5.33 2.59
C PRO A 203 -6.37 -6.37 2.10
N SER A 204 -5.20 -5.94 1.60
CA SER A 204 -4.17 -6.83 1.05
C SER A 204 -3.77 -7.94 2.04
N GLY A 205 -3.63 -7.59 3.33
CA GLY A 205 -3.35 -8.57 4.38
C GLY A 205 -4.36 -9.72 4.46
N THR A 206 -5.65 -9.42 4.36
CA THR A 206 -6.71 -10.44 4.40
C THR A 206 -6.72 -11.26 3.11
N ALA A 207 -6.48 -10.62 1.96
CA ALA A 207 -6.35 -11.35 0.70
C ALA A 207 -5.23 -12.39 0.76
N ILE A 208 -4.04 -11.99 1.21
CA ILE A 208 -2.90 -12.91 1.39
C ILE A 208 -3.21 -13.98 2.45
N GLN A 209 -3.83 -13.62 3.57
CA GLN A 209 -4.18 -14.62 4.60
C GLN A 209 -5.19 -15.65 4.07
N SER A 210 -6.15 -15.24 3.24
CA SER A 210 -7.12 -16.13 2.61
C SER A 210 -6.45 -17.08 1.60
N LEU A 211 -5.44 -16.60 0.86
CA LEU A 211 -4.66 -17.44 -0.05
C LEU A 211 -3.84 -18.49 0.71
N ARG A 212 -3.31 -18.15 1.90
CA ARG A 212 -2.53 -19.06 2.74
C ARG A 212 -3.34 -20.23 3.28
N GLU A 213 -4.64 -20.05 3.43
CA GLU A 213 -5.58 -21.12 3.81
C GLU A 213 -5.97 -22.04 2.65
N SER A 214 -5.65 -21.64 1.41
CA SER A 214 -5.98 -22.41 0.22
C SER A 214 -4.90 -23.44 -0.14
N ALA A 215 -5.28 -24.40 -0.99
CA ALA A 215 -4.40 -25.48 -1.43
C ALA A 215 -3.18 -25.03 -2.27
N ILE A 216 -3.10 -23.76 -2.67
CA ILE A 216 -1.99 -23.24 -3.48
C ILE A 216 -0.89 -22.60 -2.63
N ASN A 217 -1.03 -22.57 -1.31
CA ASN A 217 -0.03 -22.01 -0.42
C ASN A 217 1.33 -22.71 -0.60
N ASN A 218 2.41 -21.94 -0.59
CA ASN A 218 3.80 -22.42 -0.71
C ASN A 218 4.52 -22.38 0.65
N SER A 219 3.87 -22.91 1.68
CA SER A 219 4.44 -23.01 3.03
C SER A 219 5.83 -23.69 3.01
N PRO A 220 6.80 -23.21 3.80
CA PRO A 220 6.66 -22.19 4.84
C PRO A 220 6.81 -20.74 4.36
N LYS A 221 7.06 -20.52 3.06
CA LYS A 221 7.29 -19.18 2.50
C LYS A 221 6.04 -18.32 2.45
N ASP A 222 4.86 -18.94 2.41
CA ASP A 222 3.55 -18.28 2.55
C ASP A 222 3.36 -17.01 1.70
N PHE A 223 3.66 -17.16 0.40
CA PHE A 223 3.67 -16.15 -0.67
C PHE A 223 4.68 -15.02 -0.49
N THR A 224 5.73 -15.25 0.28
CA THR A 224 6.83 -14.29 0.46
C THR A 224 8.12 -14.75 -0.22
N ARG A 225 8.92 -13.80 -0.70
CA ARG A 225 10.24 -14.09 -1.31
C ARG A 225 11.37 -14.20 -0.28
N ASP A 226 11.23 -13.52 0.85
CA ASP A 226 12.27 -13.35 1.88
C ASP A 226 11.71 -13.41 3.31
N GLY A 227 10.51 -13.97 3.47
CA GLY A 227 9.83 -14.12 4.74
C GLY A 227 8.86 -12.98 5.08
N TYR A 228 8.84 -11.90 4.30
CA TYR A 228 7.95 -10.77 4.59
C TYR A 228 7.53 -9.96 3.36
N HIS A 229 8.39 -9.76 2.36
CA HIS A 229 7.98 -9.17 1.09
C HIS A 229 7.31 -10.20 0.18
N MET A 230 6.38 -9.76 -0.67
CA MET A 230 5.63 -10.67 -1.54
C MET A 230 6.52 -11.37 -2.56
N ASP A 231 6.17 -12.60 -2.90
CA ASP A 231 6.71 -13.27 -4.08
C ASP A 231 6.43 -12.41 -5.33
N LEU A 232 7.38 -12.38 -6.27
CA LEU A 232 7.26 -11.56 -7.50
C LEU A 232 6.31 -12.18 -8.54
N GLY A 233 5.78 -13.37 -8.27
CA GLY A 233 5.11 -14.20 -9.25
C GLY A 233 6.10 -14.93 -10.14
N ALA A 234 5.61 -15.98 -10.79
CA ALA A 234 6.34 -16.78 -11.78
C ALA A 234 5.70 -16.64 -13.17
#